data_AF-A0A848UA77-F1
#
_entry.id   AF-A0A848UA77-F1
#
_cell.length_a   1.000
_cell.length_b   1.000
_cell.length_c   1.000
_cell.angle_alpha   90.00
_cell.angle_beta   90.00
_cell.angle_gamma   90.00
#
_symmetry.space_group_name_H-M   'P 1'
#
loop_
_entity.id
_entity.type
_entity.pdbx_description
1 polymer ?
#
loop_
_entity_poly.entity_id
_entity_poly.type
_entity_poly.pdbx_seq_one_letter_code
_entity_poly.pdbx_strand_id
1 'polypeptide(L)'
;MTSIRSFTAAATMAVIALTACGVAPDATPRDLPEEERNIAATQTATGTEAEGLDRIYLAAPGDERLLRSVSRAALSRSDLIEILLAGPNDDEAEQQFSTFLPPTLELLSIRKQGPLLFLDMSAELTELTGQTLGFALAQIVFTATELDDVERVQVTVDGRTVSWPTGSGGDTTAPLSRYDYPGFVQSAQPPFPAVPAGG
;
A
#
# COMPACT_ATOMS: atom_id res chain seq x y z
N MET A 1 -76.75 -30.32 -35.65
CA MET A 1 -75.76 -29.80 -36.63
C MET A 1 -74.79 -28.93 -35.84
N THR A 2 -73.67 -29.49 -35.41
CA THR A 2 -72.31 -29.19 -35.96
C THR A 2 -71.77 -27.90 -35.31
N SER A 3 -70.66 -27.83 -34.56
CA SER A 3 -69.49 -28.68 -34.39
C SER A 3 -68.80 -28.37 -33.07
N ILE A 4 -68.23 -29.41 -32.48
CA ILE A 4 -67.12 -29.46 -31.51
C ILE A 4 -65.93 -28.63 -32.03
N ARG A 5 -65.26 -27.87 -31.15
CA ARG A 5 -63.78 -27.68 -31.13
C ARG A 5 -63.28 -27.37 -29.72
N SER A 6 -62.93 -28.42 -29.01
CA SER A 6 -61.96 -28.45 -27.93
C SER A 6 -60.57 -28.03 -28.45
N PHE A 7 -59.93 -27.06 -27.82
CA PHE A 7 -58.49 -26.88 -27.90
C PHE A 7 -57.94 -26.63 -26.50
N THR A 8 -57.40 -27.71 -25.95
CA THR A 8 -56.57 -27.81 -24.75
C THR A 8 -55.41 -26.81 -24.84
N ALA A 9 -55.43 -25.76 -24.02
CA ALA A 9 -54.28 -24.92 -23.78
C ALA A 9 -53.34 -25.67 -22.82
N ALA A 10 -52.31 -26.30 -23.38
CA ALA A 10 -51.27 -26.99 -22.65
C ALA A 10 -50.48 -25.98 -21.81
N ALA A 11 -50.50 -26.17 -20.48
CA ALA A 11 -49.66 -25.46 -19.53
C ALA A 11 -48.21 -25.96 -19.66
N THR A 12 -47.38 -25.23 -20.39
CA THR A 12 -45.92 -25.40 -20.38
C THR A 12 -45.31 -24.47 -19.34
N MET A 13 -45.19 -24.98 -18.12
CA MET A 13 -44.41 -24.38 -17.02
C MET A 13 -42.93 -24.48 -17.39
N ALA A 14 -42.37 -23.43 -18.00
CA ALA A 14 -40.95 -23.32 -18.30
C ALA A 14 -40.18 -22.98 -17.01
N VAL A 15 -39.68 -24.01 -16.34
CA VAL A 15 -38.71 -23.87 -15.25
C VAL A 15 -37.34 -23.57 -15.88
N ILE A 16 -36.92 -22.31 -15.85
CA ILE A 16 -35.57 -21.90 -16.24
C ILE A 16 -34.67 -22.20 -15.03
N ALA A 17 -33.91 -23.28 -15.11
CA ALA A 17 -32.88 -23.62 -14.13
C ALA A 17 -31.71 -22.65 -14.29
N LEU A 18 -31.56 -21.75 -13.31
CA LEU A 18 -30.36 -20.94 -13.13
C LEU A 18 -29.20 -21.87 -12.78
N THR A 19 -28.32 -22.16 -13.74
CA THR A 19 -27.03 -22.78 -13.46
C THR A 19 -26.12 -21.74 -12.81
N ALA A 20 -26.30 -21.52 -11.51
CA ALA A 20 -25.32 -20.84 -10.70
C ALA A 20 -24.12 -21.79 -10.52
N CYS A 21 -22.95 -21.41 -11.02
CA CYS A 21 -21.69 -22.03 -10.61
C CYS A 21 -21.41 -21.60 -9.15
N GLY A 22 -22.08 -22.23 -8.20
CA GLY A 22 -21.75 -22.11 -6.78
C GLY A 22 -20.53 -22.96 -6.49
N VAL A 23 -19.38 -22.32 -6.22
CA VAL A 23 -18.26 -22.99 -5.55
C VAL A 23 -18.69 -23.21 -4.10
N ALA A 24 -18.88 -24.47 -3.71
CA ALA A 24 -19.14 -24.82 -2.33
C ALA A 24 -17.88 -24.51 -1.50
N PRO A 25 -17.99 -23.83 -0.34
CA PRO A 25 -16.88 -23.74 0.57
C PRO A 25 -16.50 -25.15 1.03
N ASP A 26 -15.23 -25.50 0.89
CA ASP A 26 -14.69 -26.77 1.33
C ASP A 26 -14.80 -26.83 2.86
N ALA A 27 -15.70 -27.66 3.37
CA ALA A 27 -16.15 -27.59 4.76
C ALA A 27 -15.17 -28.25 5.76
N THR A 28 -14.10 -28.88 5.28
CA THR A 28 -13.14 -29.59 6.12
C THR A 28 -11.73 -29.58 5.51
N PRO A 29 -10.68 -29.25 6.29
CA PRO A 29 -9.30 -29.47 5.88
C PRO A 29 -9.11 -30.95 5.54
N ARG A 30 -8.74 -31.25 4.29
CA ARG A 30 -8.40 -32.60 3.85
C ARG A 30 -6.88 -32.72 3.75
N ASP A 31 -6.32 -33.81 4.26
CA ASP A 31 -4.91 -34.14 4.07
C ASP A 31 -4.66 -34.52 2.60
N LEU A 32 -3.76 -33.81 1.93
CA LEU A 32 -3.36 -34.14 0.56
C LEU A 32 -2.52 -35.43 0.58
N PRO A 33 -2.78 -36.43 -0.28
CA PRO A 33 -1.90 -37.59 -0.41
C PRO A 33 -0.46 -37.15 -0.74
N GLU A 34 0.55 -37.86 -0.22
CA GLU A 34 1.97 -37.46 -0.35
C GLU A 34 2.41 -37.28 -1.82
N GLU A 35 1.76 -37.99 -2.73
CA GLU A 35 1.99 -37.91 -4.18
C GLU A 35 1.65 -36.52 -4.76
N GLU A 36 0.65 -35.81 -4.22
CA GLU A 36 0.30 -34.44 -4.60
C GLU A 36 1.18 -33.39 -3.91
N ARG A 37 1.70 -33.70 -2.70
CA ARG A 37 2.68 -32.84 -2.00
C ARG A 37 4.01 -32.74 -2.76
N ASN A 38 4.38 -33.81 -3.45
CA ASN A 38 5.65 -33.90 -4.20
C ASN A 38 5.61 -33.15 -5.55
N ILE A 39 4.44 -32.76 -6.04
CA ILE A 39 4.31 -31.94 -7.27
C ILE A 39 4.72 -30.48 -6.98
N ALA A 40 4.61 -30.03 -5.73
CA ALA A 40 5.10 -28.73 -5.29
C ALA A 40 6.63 -28.71 -5.07
N ALA A 41 7.24 -29.85 -4.74
CA ALA A 41 8.67 -29.94 -4.44
C ALA A 41 9.57 -30.10 -5.68
N THR A 42 9.02 -30.49 -6.83
CA THR A 42 9.76 -30.60 -8.11
C THR A 42 9.63 -29.35 -8.98
N GLN A 43 8.75 -28.42 -8.61
CA GLN A 43 8.94 -27.04 -9.01
C GLN A 43 10.03 -26.48 -8.12
N THR A 44 11.28 -26.64 -8.54
CA THR A 44 12.18 -25.49 -8.42
C THR A 44 11.49 -24.39 -9.20
N ALA A 45 10.63 -23.64 -8.50
CA ALA A 45 10.38 -22.29 -8.88
C ALA A 45 11.78 -21.67 -8.84
N THR A 46 12.42 -21.60 -10.00
CA THR A 46 13.15 -20.40 -10.37
C THR A 46 12.09 -19.31 -10.38
N GLY A 47 11.58 -18.96 -9.21
CA GLY A 47 11.08 -17.64 -8.98
C GLY A 47 12.31 -16.81 -9.27
N THR A 48 12.37 -16.22 -10.46
CA THR A 48 12.62 -14.79 -10.45
C THR A 48 11.72 -14.30 -9.35
N GLU A 49 12.31 -13.85 -8.24
CA GLU A 49 11.60 -13.12 -7.21
C GLU A 49 10.55 -12.29 -7.95
N ALA A 50 9.30 -12.34 -7.51
CA ALA A 50 8.48 -11.21 -7.86
C ALA A 50 9.30 -10.03 -7.35
N GLU A 51 10.00 -9.32 -8.26
CA GLU A 51 10.59 -8.02 -7.98
C GLU A 51 9.36 -7.17 -7.74
N GLY A 52 8.82 -7.32 -6.53
CA GLY A 52 7.68 -6.59 -6.06
C GLY A 52 8.14 -5.17 -6.16
N LEU A 53 7.50 -4.42 -7.04
CA LEU A 53 7.80 -3.01 -7.16
C LEU A 53 7.74 -2.41 -5.75
N ASP A 54 8.84 -1.78 -5.35
CA ASP A 54 8.93 -1.00 -4.13
C ASP A 54 7.82 0.05 -4.12
N ARG A 55 7.55 0.64 -2.96
CA ARG A 55 6.49 1.62 -2.83
C ARG A 55 7.06 2.92 -2.30
N ILE A 56 6.65 4.02 -2.91
CA ILE A 56 6.80 5.35 -2.34
C ILE A 56 5.43 5.89 -1.94
N TYR A 57 5.41 6.83 -1.00
CA TYR A 57 4.19 7.47 -0.54
C TYR A 57 4.12 8.92 -1.02
N LEU A 58 3.05 9.25 -1.74
CA LEU A 58 2.77 10.57 -2.31
C LEU A 58 1.46 11.13 -1.74
N ALA A 59 1.29 12.45 -1.81
CA ALA A 59 0.04 13.10 -1.44
C ALA A 59 -1.04 12.77 -2.48
N ALA A 60 -2.17 12.25 -2.02
CA ALA A 60 -3.23 11.76 -2.88
C ALA A 60 -4.08 12.92 -3.48
N PRO A 61 -4.63 12.73 -4.68
CA PRO A 61 -5.54 13.70 -5.28
C PRO A 61 -6.85 13.81 -4.48
N GLY A 62 -7.36 15.03 -4.32
CA GLY A 62 -8.67 15.31 -3.70
C GLY A 62 -8.70 15.30 -2.17
N ASP A 63 -7.71 14.69 -1.52
CA ASP A 63 -7.46 14.82 -0.09
C ASP A 63 -5.95 14.85 0.18
N GLU A 64 -5.39 16.06 0.13
CA GLU A 64 -3.97 16.30 0.41
C GLU A 64 -3.58 15.91 1.84
N ARG A 65 -4.54 15.62 2.72
CA ARG A 65 -4.27 15.17 4.10
C ARG A 65 -4.03 13.66 4.20
N LEU A 66 -3.97 12.95 3.08
CA LEU A 66 -3.71 11.52 3.05
C LEU A 66 -2.61 11.20 2.04
N LEU A 67 -1.65 10.40 2.51
CA LEU A 67 -0.64 9.79 1.69
C LEU A 67 -1.16 8.47 1.12
N ARG A 68 -0.74 8.17 -0.11
CA ARG A 68 -1.07 6.92 -0.79
C ARG A 68 0.19 6.32 -1.40
N SER A 69 0.31 5.00 -1.28
CA SER A 69 1.41 4.26 -1.87
C SER A 69 1.23 4.14 -3.38
N VAL A 70 2.31 4.35 -4.12
CA VAL A 70 2.42 4.09 -5.56
C VAL A 70 3.62 3.17 -5.80
N SER A 71 3.49 2.26 -6.77
CA SER A 71 4.55 1.31 -7.11
C SER A 71 5.70 2.01 -7.84
N ARG A 72 6.93 1.61 -7.53
CA ARG A 72 8.18 2.10 -8.11
C ARG A 72 9.15 0.96 -8.35
N ALA A 73 9.88 1.05 -9.45
CA ALA A 73 11.07 0.24 -9.64
C ALA A 73 12.24 1.03 -9.07
N ALA A 74 12.85 0.52 -8.00
CA ALA A 74 14.11 1.04 -7.49
C ALA A 74 15.17 -0.06 -7.58
N LEU A 75 16.39 0.33 -7.93
CA LEU A 75 17.54 -0.57 -8.06
C LEU A 75 18.29 -0.74 -6.73
N SER A 76 18.01 0.12 -5.75
CA SER A 76 18.64 0.11 -4.44
C SER A 76 17.86 0.91 -3.40
N ARG A 77 18.27 0.81 -2.12
CA ARG A 77 17.69 1.61 -1.03
C ARG A 77 17.87 3.11 -1.22
N SER A 78 19.04 3.55 -1.70
CA SER A 78 19.28 4.97 -1.97
C SER A 78 18.39 5.44 -3.12
N ASP A 79 18.32 4.63 -4.18
CA ASP A 79 17.50 4.91 -5.37
C ASP A 79 16.02 5.07 -5.01
N LEU A 80 15.45 4.23 -4.13
CA LEU A 80 14.05 4.39 -3.70
C LEU A 80 13.80 5.73 -2.99
N ILE A 81 14.73 6.15 -2.13
CA ILE A 81 14.63 7.44 -1.43
C ILE A 81 14.81 8.59 -2.42
N GLU A 82 15.75 8.51 -3.35
CA GLU A 82 15.96 9.50 -4.40
C GLU A 82 14.74 9.62 -5.34
N ILE A 83 14.11 8.49 -5.69
CA ILE A 83 12.84 8.45 -6.43
C ILE A 83 11.72 9.16 -5.65
N LEU A 84 11.65 8.99 -4.32
CA LEU A 84 10.70 9.74 -3.50
C LEU A 84 11.00 11.25 -3.52
N LEU A 85 12.27 11.65 -3.38
CA LEU A 85 12.67 13.06 -3.37
C LEU A 85 12.38 13.74 -4.72
N ALA A 86 12.52 13.02 -5.83
CA ALA A 86 12.16 13.50 -7.17
C ALA A 86 10.64 13.80 -7.30
N GLY A 87 9.80 13.15 -6.48
CA GLY A 87 8.37 13.38 -6.43
C GLY A 87 7.56 12.54 -7.44
N PRO A 88 6.31 12.97 -7.74
CA PRO A 88 5.47 12.30 -8.73
C PRO A 88 6.09 12.34 -10.14
N ASN A 89 5.90 11.25 -10.90
CA ASN A 89 6.23 11.25 -12.33
C ASN A 89 5.09 11.86 -13.17
N ASP A 90 5.27 11.96 -14.49
CA ASP A 90 4.29 12.58 -15.40
C ASP A 90 2.91 11.92 -15.31
N ASP A 91 2.83 10.59 -15.36
CA ASP A 91 1.56 9.84 -15.30
C ASP A 91 0.81 10.07 -13.97
N GLU A 92 1.55 10.27 -12.89
CA GLU A 92 0.97 10.51 -11.56
C GLU A 92 0.59 11.96 -11.34
N ALA A 93 1.37 12.89 -11.90
CA ALA A 93 1.01 14.30 -11.93
C ALA A 93 -0.28 14.50 -12.75
N GLU A 94 -0.46 13.77 -13.85
CA GLU A 94 -1.73 13.72 -14.59
C GLU A 94 -2.88 13.16 -13.74
N GLN A 95 -2.58 12.19 -12.87
CA GLN A 95 -3.52 11.69 -11.84
C GLN A 95 -3.62 12.60 -10.61
N GLN A 96 -3.01 13.78 -10.65
CA GLN A 96 -3.03 14.80 -9.61
C GLN A 96 -2.39 14.39 -8.27
N PHE A 97 -1.47 13.43 -8.27
CA PHE A 97 -0.59 13.21 -7.13
C PHE A 97 0.38 14.37 -6.96
N SER A 98 0.73 14.68 -5.71
CA SER A 98 1.70 15.72 -5.36
C SER A 98 2.64 15.24 -4.25
N THR A 99 3.54 16.12 -3.80
CA THR A 99 4.50 15.84 -2.72
C THR A 99 4.59 17.02 -1.77
N PHE A 100 4.84 16.75 -0.49
CA PHE A 100 5.16 17.74 0.53
C PHE A 100 6.66 18.01 0.65
N LEU A 101 7.47 17.25 -0.09
CA LEU A 101 8.93 17.39 -0.08
C LEU A 101 9.35 18.60 -0.95
N PRO A 102 10.29 19.45 -0.48
CA PRO A 102 10.84 20.52 -1.28
C PRO A 102 11.54 19.96 -2.54
N PRO A 103 11.41 20.61 -3.70
CA PRO A 103 12.01 20.12 -4.95
C PRO A 103 13.55 20.17 -4.95
N THR A 104 14.14 20.93 -4.03
CA THR A 104 15.60 21.05 -3.85
C THR A 104 16.12 20.24 -2.67
N LEU A 105 15.27 19.41 -2.05
CA LEU A 105 15.70 18.54 -0.95
C LEU A 105 16.57 17.40 -1.49
N GLU A 106 17.73 17.20 -0.89
CA GLU A 106 18.71 16.19 -1.30
C GLU A 106 18.97 15.16 -0.19
N LEU A 107 19.26 13.92 -0.61
CA LEU A 107 19.80 12.86 0.25
C LEU A 107 21.33 12.97 0.27
N LEU A 108 21.89 13.45 1.38
CA LEU A 108 23.33 13.60 1.56
C LEU A 108 24.01 12.28 1.87
N SER A 109 23.37 11.43 2.67
CA SER A 109 23.87 10.08 2.95
C SER A 109 22.78 9.12 3.43
N ILE A 110 23.03 7.83 3.20
CA ILE A 110 22.17 6.75 3.66
C ILE A 110 23.01 5.60 4.20
N ARG A 111 22.61 5.07 5.36
CA ARG A 111 23.27 3.92 5.97
C ARG A 111 22.27 3.07 6.75
N LYS A 112 22.31 1.75 6.58
CA LYS A 112 21.53 0.81 7.40
C LYS A 112 22.38 0.21 8.51
N GLN A 113 21.82 0.07 9.72
CA GLN A 113 22.39 -0.69 10.82
C GLN A 113 21.29 -1.51 11.52
N GLY A 114 21.29 -2.82 11.29
CA GLY A 114 20.19 -3.67 11.76
C GLY A 114 18.84 -3.16 11.19
N PRO A 115 17.79 -3.01 12.00
CA PRO A 115 16.49 -2.51 11.56
C PRO A 115 16.39 -0.97 11.43
N LEU A 116 17.48 -0.25 11.69
CA LEU A 116 17.52 1.21 11.66
C LEU A 116 18.17 1.72 10.37
N LEU A 117 17.46 2.59 9.65
CA LEU A 117 17.98 3.34 8.51
C LEU A 117 18.33 4.76 8.93
N PHE A 118 19.57 5.18 8.70
CA PHE A 118 20.03 6.55 8.89
C PHE A 118 19.94 7.26 7.55
N LEU A 119 19.23 8.39 7.53
CA LEU A 119 19.10 9.28 6.37
C LEU A 119 19.60 10.66 6.79
N ASP A 120 20.61 11.15 6.09
CA ASP A 120 21.07 12.53 6.23
C ASP A 120 20.55 13.35 5.06
N MET A 121 19.79 14.39 5.36
CA MET A 121 19.13 15.24 4.37
C MET A 121 19.75 16.64 4.35
N SER A 122 19.54 17.36 3.26
CA SER A 122 19.89 18.79 3.18
C SER A 122 18.94 19.67 4.01
N ALA A 123 19.33 20.94 4.20
CA ALA A 123 18.71 21.87 5.14
C ALA A 123 17.22 22.20 4.86
N GLU A 124 16.78 22.07 3.62
CA GLU A 124 15.44 22.40 3.12
C GLU A 124 14.34 21.70 3.91
N LEU A 125 14.61 20.51 4.46
CA LEU A 125 13.63 19.78 5.27
C LEU A 125 13.26 20.55 6.55
N THR A 126 14.19 21.30 7.13
CA THR A 126 13.97 22.11 8.34
C THR A 126 13.32 23.46 8.08
N GLU A 127 13.20 23.85 6.80
CA GLU A 127 12.47 25.06 6.40
C GLU A 127 10.95 24.83 6.41
N LEU A 128 10.52 23.57 6.33
CA LEU A 128 9.13 23.18 6.49
C LEU A 128 8.66 23.37 7.93
N THR A 129 7.38 23.68 8.10
CA THR A 129 6.76 23.83 9.42
C THR A 129 5.34 23.24 9.46
N GLY A 130 4.82 23.06 10.67
CA GLY A 130 3.43 22.66 10.90
C GLY A 130 3.06 21.34 10.22
N GLN A 131 1.86 21.30 9.62
CA GLN A 131 1.35 20.09 8.97
C GLN A 131 2.20 19.66 7.77
N THR A 132 2.73 20.60 6.97
CA THR A 132 3.59 20.30 5.82
C THR A 132 4.83 19.51 6.24
N LEU A 133 5.50 19.93 7.32
CA LEU A 133 6.63 19.17 7.87
C LEU A 133 6.21 17.77 8.33
N GLY A 134 5.06 17.66 9.01
CA GLY A 134 4.52 16.36 9.43
C GLY A 134 4.27 15.41 8.27
N PHE A 135 3.67 15.88 7.18
CA PHE A 135 3.43 15.07 5.98
C PHE A 135 4.71 14.73 5.23
N ALA A 136 5.66 15.66 5.11
CA ALA A 136 6.97 15.39 4.52
C ALA A 136 7.72 14.29 5.27
N LEU A 137 7.75 14.35 6.61
CA LEU A 137 8.35 13.30 7.44
C LEU A 137 7.60 11.97 7.31
N ALA A 138 6.26 12.01 7.27
CA ALA A 138 5.48 10.81 7.03
C ALA A 138 5.81 10.18 5.66
N GLN A 139 5.91 10.96 4.58
CA GLN A 139 6.31 10.43 3.25
C GLN A 139 7.66 9.71 3.30
N ILE A 140 8.66 10.31 3.96
CA ILE A 140 9.99 9.73 4.14
C ILE A 140 9.91 8.43 4.96
N VAL A 141 9.25 8.47 6.13
CA VAL A 141 9.21 7.33 7.06
C VAL A 141 8.41 6.17 6.50
N PHE A 142 7.26 6.42 5.89
CA PHE A 142 6.46 5.36 5.28
C PHE A 142 7.23 4.69 4.13
N THR A 143 7.82 5.48 3.23
CA THR A 143 8.61 4.95 2.11
C THR A 143 9.85 4.18 2.59
N ALA A 144 10.63 4.75 3.51
CA ALA A 144 11.83 4.09 4.03
C ALA A 144 11.53 2.79 4.79
N THR A 145 10.35 2.68 5.41
CA THR A 145 9.91 1.44 6.10
C THR A 145 9.21 0.43 5.17
N GLU A 146 9.10 0.71 3.86
CA GLU A 146 8.79 -0.34 2.87
C GLU A 146 10.05 -1.13 2.48
N LEU A 147 11.23 -0.56 2.68
CA LEU A 147 12.49 -1.26 2.42
C LEU A 147 12.63 -2.47 3.35
N ASP A 148 13.01 -3.60 2.77
CA ASP A 148 13.22 -4.83 3.53
C ASP A 148 14.17 -4.64 4.71
N ASP A 149 13.76 -5.21 5.84
CA ASP A 149 14.43 -5.16 7.14
C ASP A 149 14.65 -3.73 7.70
N VAL A 150 13.80 -2.75 7.35
CA VAL A 150 13.81 -1.41 7.95
C VAL A 150 12.54 -1.20 8.77
N GLU A 151 12.70 -1.03 10.08
CA GLU A 151 11.57 -0.76 11.00
C GLU A 151 11.50 0.70 11.42
N ARG A 152 12.66 1.37 11.50
CA ARG A 152 12.79 2.75 11.99
C ARG A 152 13.80 3.54 11.19
N VAL A 153 13.65 4.87 11.23
CA VAL A 153 14.43 5.82 10.45
C VAL A 153 14.96 6.91 11.37
N GLN A 154 16.28 7.09 11.40
CA GLN A 154 16.90 8.28 11.99
C GLN A 154 17.13 9.30 10.89
N VAL A 155 16.40 10.41 10.93
CA VAL A 155 16.58 11.53 10.00
C VAL A 155 17.46 12.59 10.65
N THR A 156 18.56 12.94 9.99
CA THR A 156 19.46 14.04 10.33
C THR A 156 19.49 15.07 9.22
N VAL A 157 20.01 16.25 9.53
CA VAL A 157 20.16 17.35 8.57
C VAL A 157 21.57 17.91 8.68
N ASP A 158 22.31 17.93 7.58
CA ASP A 158 23.73 18.30 7.52
C ASP A 158 24.58 17.59 8.61
N GLY A 159 24.32 16.30 8.83
CA GLY A 159 24.96 15.47 9.85
C GLY A 159 24.55 15.77 11.29
N ARG A 160 23.54 16.63 11.52
CA ARG A 160 23.07 17.02 12.86
C ARG A 160 21.75 16.34 13.21
N THR A 161 21.64 15.88 14.45
CA THR A 161 20.37 15.40 15.01
C THR A 161 19.40 16.56 15.18
N VAL A 162 18.19 16.39 14.65
CA VAL A 162 17.08 17.35 14.73
C VAL A 162 15.94 16.72 15.54
N SER A 163 15.16 17.57 16.21
CA SER A 163 13.92 17.15 16.88
C SER A 163 12.76 17.27 15.90
N TRP A 164 12.04 16.18 15.70
CA TRP A 164 10.99 16.07 14.69
C TRP A 164 9.60 15.95 15.30
N PRO A 165 8.57 16.58 14.73
CA PRO A 165 7.20 16.40 15.16
C PRO A 165 6.70 14.99 14.83
N THR A 166 5.95 14.42 15.77
CA THR A 166 5.17 13.19 15.63
C THR A 166 3.70 13.52 15.36
N GLY A 167 2.98 12.62 14.70
CA GLY A 167 1.54 12.74 14.44
C GLY A 167 0.68 12.80 15.72
N SER A 168 1.23 12.41 16.88
CA SER A 168 0.58 12.56 18.19
C SER A 168 0.69 13.97 18.81
N GLY A 169 1.42 14.91 18.18
CA GLY A 169 1.48 16.30 18.63
C GLY A 169 2.62 16.64 19.61
N GLY A 170 3.68 15.82 19.65
CA GLY A 170 4.92 16.11 20.37
C GLY A 170 6.15 15.92 19.49
N ASP A 171 7.32 16.34 19.97
CA ASP A 171 8.58 16.23 19.23
C ASP A 171 9.50 15.15 19.81
N THR A 172 10.36 14.58 18.96
CA THR A 172 11.32 13.55 19.36
C THR A 172 12.63 13.64 18.58
N THR A 173 13.73 13.27 19.22
CA THR A 173 15.03 13.03 18.57
C THR A 173 15.29 11.55 18.31
N ALA A 174 14.42 10.66 18.82
CA ALA A 174 14.53 9.23 18.61
C ALA A 174 14.23 8.85 17.15
N PRO A 175 14.70 7.67 16.68
CA PRO A 175 14.31 7.15 15.38
C PRO A 175 12.79 7.05 15.22
N LEU A 176 12.31 7.51 14.07
CA LEU A 176 10.91 7.58 13.69
C LEU A 176 10.45 6.26 13.05
N SER A 177 9.17 5.95 13.19
CA SER A 177 8.50 4.79 12.62
C SER A 177 7.16 5.20 12.03
N ARG A 178 6.55 4.32 11.22
CA ARG A 178 5.18 4.53 10.72
C ARG A 178 4.14 4.69 11.82
N TYR A 179 4.41 4.19 13.03
CA TYR A 179 3.52 4.35 14.18
C TYR A 179 3.54 5.75 14.78
N ASP A 180 4.57 6.55 14.49
CA ASP A 180 4.66 7.94 14.91
C ASP A 180 3.78 8.86 14.04
N TYR A 181 3.26 8.37 12.92
CA TYR A 181 2.41 9.11 11.99
C TYR A 181 1.07 8.39 11.72
N PRO A 182 0.28 8.10 12.78
CA PRO A 182 -0.99 7.39 12.62
C PRO A 182 -1.99 8.24 11.83
N GLY A 183 -2.68 7.62 10.87
CA GLY A 183 -3.72 8.29 10.07
C GLY A 183 -3.19 9.17 8.91
N PHE A 184 -1.88 9.22 8.70
CA PHE A 184 -1.29 9.95 7.56
C PHE A 184 -1.44 9.20 6.24
N VAL A 185 -1.68 7.89 6.27
CA VAL A 185 -1.85 7.05 5.07
C VAL A 185 -3.29 6.60 4.94
N GLN A 186 -3.84 6.67 3.73
CA GLN A 186 -5.11 6.05 3.42
C GLN A 186 -4.96 4.53 3.43
N SER A 187 -5.63 3.86 4.35
CA SER A 187 -5.70 2.40 4.35
C SER A 187 -6.38 1.91 3.06
N ALA A 188 -5.76 0.95 2.37
CA ALA A 188 -6.36 0.30 1.20
C ALA A 188 -7.61 -0.55 1.54
N GLN A 189 -7.95 -0.67 2.82
CA GLN A 189 -9.10 -1.42 3.28
C GLN A 189 -10.38 -0.62 3.03
N PRO A 190 -11.35 -1.15 2.24
CA PRO A 190 -12.63 -0.49 2.07
C PRO A 190 -13.37 -0.40 3.43
N PRO A 191 -14.27 0.57 3.61
CA PRO A 191 -15.15 0.58 4.78
C PRO A 191 -15.88 -0.76 4.83
N PHE A 192 -15.75 -1.48 5.95
CA PHE A 192 -16.46 -2.74 6.15
C PHE A 192 -17.94 -2.56 5.80
N PRO A 193 -18.57 -3.47 5.02
CA PRO A 193 -20.02 -3.44 4.91
C PRO A 193 -20.61 -3.62 6.30
N ALA A 194 -21.59 -2.79 6.65
CA ALA A 194 -22.31 -2.91 7.90
C ALA A 194 -22.85 -4.35 8.02
N VAL A 195 -22.61 -4.99 9.17
CA VAL A 195 -23.23 -6.27 9.52
C VAL A 195 -24.74 -6.11 9.30
N PRO A 196 -25.40 -6.95 8.49
CA PRO A 196 -26.84 -6.86 8.34
C PRO A 196 -27.46 -6.97 9.74
N ALA A 197 -28.22 -5.96 10.13
CA ALA A 197 -29.00 -5.98 11.35
C ALA A 197 -30.05 -7.08 11.20
N GLY A 198 -29.71 -8.30 11.64
CA GLY A 198 -30.63 -9.41 11.75
C GLY A 198 -31.54 -9.18 12.95
N GLY A 199 -32.81 -8.88 12.68
CA GLY A 199 -33.90 -8.78 13.64
C GLY A 199 -35.23 -8.71 12.91
#